data_AF-A0A1V3BWE4-F1
#
_entry.id   AF-A0A1V3BWE4-F1
#
_cell.length_a   1.000
_cell.length_b   1.000
_cell.length_c   1.000
_cell.angle_alpha   90.00
_cell.angle_beta   90.00
_cell.angle_gamma   90.00
#
_symmetry.space_group_name_H-M   'P 1'
#
loop_
_entity.id
_entity.type
_entity.pdbx_description
1 polymer ?
#
loop_
_entity_poly.entity_id
_entity_poly.type
_entity_poly.pdbx_seq_one_letter_code
_entity_poly.pdbx_strand_id
1 'polypeptide(L)'
;MSTADTSIKVPRKLRDRISARARREHVTLATAIERALDTSEELEFWEDVHRHHEGLSEEERRSHLSDRTLGDDLADANDDALTDEDAW
;
A
#
# COMPACT_ATOMS: atom_id res chain seq x y z
N MET A 1 -0.68 -25.22 -9.72
CA MET A 1 0.41 -24.60 -8.94
C MET A 1 0.56 -25.41 -7.67
N SER A 2 1.73 -26.00 -7.39
CA SER A 2 1.95 -26.68 -6.10
C SER A 2 2.16 -25.63 -5.02
N THR A 3 1.28 -25.61 -4.02
CA THR A 3 1.52 -24.89 -2.76
C THR A 3 2.63 -25.62 -2.00
N ALA A 4 3.78 -24.98 -1.87
CA ALA A 4 4.90 -25.51 -1.09
C ALA A 4 4.69 -25.15 0.39
N ASP A 5 4.42 -26.16 1.22
CA ASP A 5 4.29 -25.98 2.66
C ASP A 5 5.67 -25.97 3.33
N THR A 6 5.92 -24.96 4.18
CA THR A 6 7.14 -24.84 4.99
C THR A 6 6.77 -24.70 6.46
N SER A 7 7.55 -25.32 7.34
CA SER A 7 7.40 -25.18 8.79
C SER A 7 8.57 -24.39 9.38
N ILE A 8 8.27 -23.40 10.20
CA ILE A 8 9.27 -22.63 10.96
C ILE A 8 9.11 -22.88 12.45
N LYS A 9 10.22 -22.94 13.19
CA LYS A 9 10.19 -23.00 14.64
C LYS A 9 10.17 -21.60 15.22
N VAL A 10 9.16 -21.33 16.04
CA VAL A 10 8.98 -20.05 16.74
C VAL A 10 8.74 -20.27 18.24
N PRO A 11 9.09 -19.30 19.10
CA PRO A 11 8.74 -19.35 20.51
C PRO A 11 7.22 -19.52 20.72
N ARG A 12 6.81 -20.31 21.72
CA ARG A 12 5.38 -20.61 21.99
C ARG A 12 4.54 -19.34 22.15
N LYS A 13 5.07 -18.35 22.89
CA LYS A 13 4.41 -17.05 23.09
C LYS A 13 4.12 -16.34 21.77
N LEU A 14 5.03 -16.42 20.79
CA LEU A 14 4.84 -15.82 19.47
C LEU A 14 3.77 -16.57 18.67
N ARG A 15 3.86 -17.91 18.65
CA ARG A 15 2.86 -18.76 17.99
C ARG A 15 1.46 -18.48 18.52
N ASP A 16 1.30 -18.39 19.84
CA ASP A 16 -0.01 -18.18 20.47
C ASP A 16 -0.55 -16.78 20.15
N ARG A 17 0.32 -15.76 20.06
CA ARG A 17 -0.04 -14.41 19.64
C ARG A 17 -0.52 -14.35 18.18
N ILE A 18 0.20 -15.02 17.27
CA ILE A 18 -0.21 -15.14 15.86
C ILE A 18 -1.52 -15.93 15.75
N SER A 19 -1.66 -17.01 16.52
CA SER A 19 -2.90 -17.81 16.56
C SER A 19 -4.10 -16.97 17.01
N ALA A 20 -3.93 -16.11 18.02
CA ALA A 20 -4.98 -15.20 18.45
C ALA A 20 -5.34 -14.18 17.37
N ARG A 21 -4.35 -13.66 16.63
CA ARG A 21 -4.57 -12.75 15.49
C ARG A 21 -5.34 -13.45 14.36
N ALA A 22 -4.88 -14.62 13.94
CA ALA A 22 -5.53 -15.42 12.90
C ALA A 22 -7.00 -15.72 13.24
N ARG A 23 -7.30 -16.05 14.51
CA ARG A 23 -8.67 -16.27 14.99
C ARG A 23 -9.54 -15.01 14.92
N ARG A 24 -9.02 -13.85 15.32
CA ARG A 24 -9.77 -12.58 15.24
C ARG A 24 -10.08 -12.18 13.80
N GLU A 25 -9.17 -12.48 12.88
CA GLU A 25 -9.30 -12.15 11.47
C GLU A 25 -9.99 -13.26 10.66
N HIS A 26 -10.38 -14.38 11.29
CA HIS A 26 -10.99 -15.55 10.66
C HIS A 26 -10.17 -16.13 9.49
N VAL A 27 -8.84 -16.12 9.62
CA VAL A 27 -7.91 -16.64 8.62
C VAL A 27 -7.02 -17.75 9.17
N THR A 28 -6.31 -18.42 8.28
CA THR A 28 -5.31 -19.43 8.66
C THR A 28 -4.08 -18.77 9.30
N LEU A 29 -3.28 -19.55 10.02
CA LEU A 29 -2.02 -19.05 10.61
C LEU A 29 -1.04 -18.60 9.51
N ALA A 30 -0.96 -19.33 8.40
CA ALA A 30 -0.12 -18.96 7.26
C ALA A 30 -0.53 -17.61 6.68
N THR A 31 -1.82 -17.44 6.40
CA THR A 31 -2.38 -16.17 5.89
C THR A 31 -2.17 -15.01 6.87
N ALA A 32 -2.28 -15.24 8.18
CA ALA A 32 -2.01 -14.22 9.18
C ALA A 32 -0.54 -13.81 9.22
N ILE A 33 0.38 -14.72 8.87
CA ILE A 33 1.81 -14.43 8.75
C ILE A 33 2.07 -13.66 7.45
N GLU A 34 1.53 -14.12 6.31
CA GLU A 34 1.63 -13.44 5.01
C GLU A 34 1.20 -11.97 5.13
N ARG A 35 -0.01 -11.72 5.64
CA ARG A 35 -0.51 -10.34 5.84
C ARG A 35 0.36 -9.50 6.76
N ALA A 36 0.98 -10.13 7.78
CA ALA A 36 1.87 -9.42 8.69
C ALA A 36 3.18 -9.04 7.99
N LEU A 37 3.69 -9.89 7.08
CA LEU A 37 4.84 -9.57 6.24
C LEU A 37 4.49 -8.45 5.26
N ASP A 38 3.37 -8.56 4.55
CA ASP A 38 2.91 -7.51 3.62
C ASP A 38 2.80 -6.15 4.32
N THR A 39 2.24 -6.13 5.54
CA THR A 39 2.15 -4.89 6.33
C THR A 39 3.52 -4.35 6.72
N SER A 40 4.49 -5.22 7.06
CA SER A 40 5.84 -4.79 7.41
C SER A 40 6.60 -4.26 6.20
N GLU A 41 6.46 -4.89 5.03
CA GLU A 41 7.04 -4.44 3.77
C GLU A 41 6.44 -3.11 3.33
N GLU A 42 5.13 -2.94 3.47
CA GLU A 42 4.45 -1.66 3.20
C GLU A 42 4.96 -0.54 4.10
N LEU A 43 5.13 -0.81 5.41
CA LEU A 43 5.69 0.17 6.34
C LEU A 43 7.14 0.54 5.97
N GLU A 44 7.98 -0.43 5.63
CA GLU A 44 9.36 -0.19 5.20
C GLU A 44 9.40 0.64 3.90
N PHE A 45 8.52 0.34 2.95
CA PHE A 45 8.36 1.13 1.74
C PHE A 45 8.01 2.59 2.06
N TRP A 46 7.03 2.83 2.93
CA TRP A 46 6.65 4.20 3.30
C TRP A 46 7.75 4.93 4.08
N GLU A 47 8.50 4.24 4.93
CA GLU A 47 9.67 4.80 5.61
C GLU A 47 10.77 5.21 4.62
N ASP A 48 10.99 4.43 3.56
CA ASP A 48 11.95 4.77 2.51
C ASP A 48 11.49 5.97 1.66
N VAL A 49 10.22 6.00 1.26
CA VAL A 49 9.62 7.16 0.58
C VAL A 49 9.79 8.41 1.42
N HIS A 50 9.50 8.34 2.72
CA HIS A 50 9.62 9.49 3.60
C HIS A 50 11.07 10.00 3.66
N ARG A 51 12.02 9.08 3.86
CA ARG A 51 13.46 9.38 3.90
C ARG A 51 13.96 9.98 2.59
N HIS A 52 13.51 9.46 1.45
CA HIS A 52 13.84 10.00 0.14
C HIS A 52 13.35 11.45 0.02
N HIS A 53 12.10 11.72 0.39
CA HIS A 53 11.50 13.05 0.32
C HIS A 53 12.12 14.08 1.27
N GLU A 54 12.58 13.66 2.46
CA GLU A 54 13.34 14.50 3.37
C GLU A 54 14.71 14.89 2.80
N GLY A 55 15.33 14.00 2.03
CA GLY A 55 16.61 14.24 1.36
C GLY A 55 16.52 15.17 0.13
N LEU A 56 15.32 15.39 -0.42
CA LEU A 56 15.14 16.26 -1.59
C LEU A 56 15.33 17.73 -1.22
N SER A 57 16.21 18.39 -1.97
CA SER A 57 16.33 19.85 -1.97
C SER A 57 15.05 20.50 -2.50
N GLU A 58 14.88 21.77 -2.20
CA GLU A 58 13.70 22.51 -2.67
C GLU A 58 13.63 22.61 -4.20
N GLU A 59 14.79 22.62 -4.86
CA GLU A 59 14.91 22.66 -6.32
C GLU A 59 14.45 21.33 -6.95
N GLU A 60 14.86 20.19 -6.38
CA GLU A 60 14.44 18.86 -6.82
C GLU A 60 12.93 18.65 -6.59
N ARG A 61 12.42 19.14 -5.45
CA ARG A 61 10.99 19.12 -5.14
C ARG A 61 10.17 19.94 -6.14
N ARG A 62 10.67 21.12 -6.56
CA ARG A 62 10.03 21.95 -7.60
C ARG A 62 10.07 21.29 -8.97
N SER A 63 11.15 20.59 -9.33
CA SER A 63 11.23 19.84 -10.58
C SER A 63 10.18 18.74 -10.65
N HIS A 64 9.94 18.00 -9.55
CA HIS A 64 8.93 16.93 -9.50
C HIS A 64 7.49 17.46 -9.60
N LEU A 65 7.21 18.66 -9.09
CA LEU A 65 5.88 19.29 -9.24
C LEU A 65 5.60 19.73 -10.69
N SER A 66 6.64 19.99 -11.48
CA SER A 66 6.49 20.50 -12.86
C SER A 66 6.19 19.41 -13.91
N ASP A 67 6.34 18.13 -13.56
CA ASP A 67 6.42 17.03 -14.53
C ASP A 67 5.10 16.23 -14.71
N ARG A 68 4.02 16.90 -15.16
CA ARG A 68 2.84 16.32 -15.89
C ARG A 68 1.48 16.18 -15.18
N THR A 69 1.32 16.36 -13.87
CA THR A 69 -0.03 16.24 -13.24
C THR A 69 -0.75 17.56 -12.99
N LEU A 70 -0.11 18.71 -13.23
CA LEU A 70 -0.74 20.03 -13.14
C LEU A 70 -1.33 20.52 -14.48
N GLY A 71 -1.20 19.72 -15.54
CA GLY A 71 -1.84 19.99 -16.83
C GLY A 71 -3.23 19.35 -16.96
N ASP A 72 -3.68 18.60 -15.95
CA ASP A 72 -5.05 18.12 -15.87
C ASP A 72 -5.89 19.25 -15.28
N ASP A 73 -6.65 19.92 -16.14
CA ASP A 73 -7.53 21.02 -15.76
C ASP A 73 -8.75 20.42 -15.05
N LEU A 74 -8.59 20.04 -13.78
CA LEU A 74 -9.68 19.51 -12.93
C LEU A 74 -10.85 20.51 -12.76
N ALA A 75 -10.69 21.73 -13.26
CA ALA A 75 -11.73 22.76 -13.32
C ALA A 75 -12.26 22.97 -14.75
N ASP A 76 -11.92 22.10 -15.70
CA ASP A 76 -12.43 22.15 -17.06
C ASP A 76 -13.93 21.88 -17.03
N ALA A 77 -14.72 22.91 -17.35
CA ALA A 77 -16.16 22.83 -17.45
C ALA A 77 -16.64 21.83 -18.53
N ASN A 78 -15.74 21.38 -19.41
CA ASN A 78 -16.03 20.33 -20.39
C ASN A 78 -16.11 18.93 -19.77
N ASP A 79 -15.49 18.68 -18.61
CA ASP A 79 -15.62 17.42 -17.88
C ASP A 79 -17.01 17.30 -17.21
N ASP A 80 -17.56 18.42 -16.74
CA ASP A 80 -18.94 18.48 -16.20
C ASP A 80 -19.99 18.15 -17.29
N ALA A 81 -19.69 18.43 -18.56
CA ALA A 81 -20.59 18.16 -19.69
C ALA A 81 -20.73 16.66 -20.03
N LEU A 82 -19.85 15.80 -19.50
CA LEU A 82 -19.96 14.33 -19.65
C LEU A 82 -21.00 13.71 -18.71
N THR A 83 -21.61 14.49 -17.82
CA THR A 83 -22.65 14.02 -16.88
C THR A 83 -24.09 14.27 -17.35
N ASP A 84 -24.30 14.96 -18.47
CA ASP A 84 -25.64 15.20 -19.02
C ASP A 84 -26.23 13.91 -19.65
N GLU A 85 -27.35 13.47 -19.07
CA GLU A 85 -28.05 12.18 -19.22
C GLU A 85 -28.69 11.89 -20.60
N ASP A 86 -28.17 12.38 -21.72
CA ASP A 86 -28.76 12.14 -23.07
C ASP A 86 -27.81 11.47 -24.08
N ALA A 87 -26.74 10.79 -23.62
CA ALA A 87 -25.78 10.08 -24.47
C ALA A 87 -25.90 8.53 -24.44
N TRP A 88 -27.13 8.00 -24.56
CA TRP A 88 -27.37 6.59 -24.93
C TRP A 88 -28.39 6.46 -26.05
#